data_AF-A0A9Q1H3V9-F1
#
_entry.id   AF-A0A9Q1H3V9-F1
#
_cell.length_a   1.000
_cell.length_b   1.000
_cell.length_c   1.000
_cell.angle_alpha   90.00
_cell.angle_beta   90.00
_cell.angle_gamma   90.00
#
_symmetry.space_group_name_H-M   'P 1'
#
loop_
_entity.id
_entity.type
_entity.pdbx_description
1 polymer ?
#
loop_
_entity_poly.entity_id
_entity_poly.type
_entity_poly.pdbx_seq_one_letter_code
_entity_poly.pdbx_strand_id
1 'polypeptide(L)'
;MPFNLDKFVASPSVEELDSLKKSEIVKVAKHYGIEFQPLMRKDEIKRYVLEYLVDESILPSTVLETAITVPTDITFKLKRLEIEMNKEIRLKEMEREMKKEKEEREIQMQKEKEEREMQMQREKEAREHEFRL
;
A
#
# COMPACT_ATOMS: atom_id res chain seq x y z
N MET A 1 -19.60 -26.48 -12.88
CA MET A 1 -19.52 -27.42 -14.02
C MET A 1 -18.13 -27.34 -14.62
N PRO A 2 -17.57 -28.42 -15.18
CA PRO A 2 -16.27 -28.36 -15.86
C PRO A 2 -16.35 -27.44 -17.10
N PHE A 3 -15.30 -26.67 -17.35
CA PHE A 3 -15.15 -25.88 -18.58
C PHE A 3 -15.28 -26.78 -19.81
N ASN A 4 -16.03 -26.33 -20.82
CA ASN A 4 -16.20 -27.00 -22.10
C ASN A 4 -15.66 -26.10 -23.22
N LEU A 5 -14.58 -26.56 -23.87
CA LEU A 5 -13.90 -25.80 -24.91
C LEU A 5 -14.80 -25.55 -26.13
N ASP A 6 -15.54 -26.56 -26.58
CA ASP A 6 -16.38 -26.45 -27.78
C ASP A 6 -17.49 -25.41 -27.59
N LYS A 7 -18.07 -25.34 -26.38
CA LYS A 7 -19.07 -24.33 -26.04
C LYS A 7 -18.49 -22.92 -26.03
N PHE A 8 -17.30 -22.76 -25.46
CA PHE A 8 -16.61 -21.48 -25.44
C PHE A 8 -16.26 -21.00 -26.85
N VAL A 9 -15.72 -21.88 -27.71
CA VAL A 9 -15.35 -21.53 -29.09
C VAL A 9 -16.59 -21.16 -29.92
N ALA A 10 -17.74 -21.78 -29.65
CA ALA A 10 -19.00 -21.45 -30.32
C ALA A 10 -19.56 -20.08 -29.94
N SER A 11 -19.33 -19.62 -28.70
CA SER A 11 -19.78 -18.31 -28.22
C SER A 11 -18.82 -17.75 -27.17
N PRO A 12 -17.66 -17.23 -27.60
CA PRO A 12 -16.63 -16.76 -26.68
C PRO A 12 -17.09 -15.46 -26.01
N SER A 13 -16.87 -15.39 -24.70
CA SER A 13 -17.18 -14.20 -23.90
C SER A 13 -16.02 -13.85 -22.96
N VAL A 14 -15.88 -12.56 -22.69
CA VAL A 14 -14.83 -12.03 -21.79
C VAL A 14 -15.04 -12.54 -20.37
N GLU A 15 -16.29 -12.54 -19.92
CA GLU A 15 -16.68 -12.99 -18.57
C GLU A 15 -16.32 -14.46 -18.35
N GLU A 16 -16.60 -15.31 -19.35
CA GLU A 16 -16.21 -16.72 -19.28
C GLU A 16 -14.69 -16.86 -19.28
N LEU A 17 -13.98 -16.15 -20.17
CA LEU A 17 -12.51 -16.18 -20.27
C LEU A 17 -11.83 -15.73 -18.96
N ASP A 18 -12.35 -14.73 -18.27
CA ASP A 18 -11.83 -14.24 -16.99
C ASP A 18 -12.00 -15.26 -15.86
N SER A 19 -13.11 -16.02 -15.89
CA SER A 19 -13.43 -17.06 -14.92
C SER A 19 -12.58 -18.33 -15.07
N LEU A 20 -11.94 -18.54 -16.22
CA LEU A 20 -11.18 -19.76 -16.52
C LEU A 20 -9.93 -19.92 -15.64
N LYS A 21 -9.59 -21.17 -15.32
CA LYS A 21 -8.31 -21.53 -14.70
C LYS A 21 -7.18 -21.49 -15.74
N LYS A 22 -5.93 -21.37 -15.28
CA LYS A 22 -4.74 -21.37 -16.17
C LYS A 22 -4.72 -22.59 -17.11
N SER A 23 -5.04 -23.78 -16.61
CA SER A 23 -5.10 -25.00 -17.42
C SER A 23 -6.17 -24.96 -18.52
N GLU A 24 -7.26 -24.22 -18.29
CA GLU A 24 -8.37 -24.07 -19.24
C GLU A 24 -8.02 -23.02 -20.30
N ILE A 25 -7.43 -21.89 -19.90
CA ILE A 25 -6.89 -20.87 -20.82
C ILE A 25 -5.82 -21.47 -21.73
N VAL A 26 -4.95 -22.34 -21.21
CA VAL A 26 -3.97 -23.06 -22.02
C VAL A 26 -4.64 -23.95 -23.07
N LYS A 27 -5.78 -24.58 -22.76
CA LYS A 27 -6.53 -25.36 -23.76
C LYS A 27 -7.08 -24.46 -24.87
N VAL A 28 -7.61 -23.29 -24.51
CA VAL A 28 -8.09 -22.29 -25.47
C VAL A 28 -6.94 -21.80 -26.36
N ALA A 29 -5.80 -21.41 -25.77
CA ALA A 29 -4.63 -20.97 -26.51
C ALA A 29 -4.14 -22.03 -27.50
N LYS A 30 -4.07 -23.30 -27.07
CA LYS A 30 -3.71 -24.41 -27.95
C LYS A 30 -4.71 -24.66 -29.08
N HIS A 31 -6.01 -24.47 -28.83
CA HIS A 31 -7.05 -24.65 -29.84
C HIS A 31 -6.90 -23.64 -30.99
N TYR A 32 -6.61 -22.38 -30.66
CA TYR A 32 -6.36 -21.32 -31.64
C TYR A 32 -4.92 -21.31 -32.18
N GLY A 33 -4.05 -22.24 -31.75
CA GLY A 33 -2.66 -22.29 -32.21
C GLY A 33 -1.78 -21.14 -31.71
N ILE A 34 -2.16 -20.48 -30.62
CA ILE A 34 -1.44 -19.35 -30.05
C ILE A 34 -0.18 -19.85 -29.34
N GLU A 35 0.98 -19.33 -29.76
CA GLU A 35 2.26 -19.64 -29.13
C GLU A 35 2.41 -18.90 -27.79
N PHE A 36 2.85 -19.62 -26.75
CA PHE A 36 3.15 -19.04 -25.44
C PHE A 36 4.29 -19.80 -24.75
N GLN A 37 4.97 -19.15 -23.82
CA GLN A 37 6.01 -19.80 -23.03
C GLN A 37 5.41 -20.57 -21.84
N PRO A 38 5.84 -21.81 -21.54
CA PRO A 38 5.24 -22.63 -20.48
C PRO A 38 5.23 -22.00 -19.08
N LEU A 39 6.23 -21.14 -18.80
CA LEU A 39 6.42 -20.45 -17.52
C LEU A 39 5.54 -19.20 -17.35
N MET A 40 4.86 -18.75 -18.41
CA MET A 40 4.00 -17.56 -18.35
C MET A 40 2.89 -17.70 -17.32
N ARG A 41 2.56 -16.59 -16.67
CA ARG A 41 1.47 -16.49 -15.69
C ARG A 41 0.11 -16.57 -16.39
N LYS A 42 -0.95 -16.87 -15.61
CA LYS A 42 -2.32 -16.97 -16.12
C LYS A 42 -2.71 -15.73 -16.93
N ASP A 43 -2.44 -14.54 -16.38
CA ASP A 43 -2.87 -13.28 -16.97
C ASP A 43 -2.11 -12.95 -18.27
N GLU A 44 -0.85 -13.37 -18.38
CA GLU A 44 -0.05 -13.23 -19.60
C GLU A 44 -0.60 -14.09 -20.73
N ILE A 45 -0.88 -15.38 -20.45
CA ILE A 45 -1.48 -16.28 -21.45
C ILE A 45 -2.89 -15.80 -21.83
N LYS A 46 -3.67 -15.36 -20.85
CA LYS A 46 -5.01 -14.79 -21.07
C LYS A 46 -4.96 -13.58 -21.99
N ARG A 47 -3.95 -12.72 -21.83
CA ARG A 47 -3.74 -11.55 -22.69
C ARG A 47 -3.49 -11.95 -24.14
N TYR A 48 -2.62 -12.93 -24.41
CA TYR A 48 -2.41 -13.41 -25.77
C TYR A 48 -3.69 -13.98 -26.40
N VAL A 49 -4.50 -14.71 -25.61
CA VAL A 49 -5.81 -15.20 -26.06
C VAL A 49 -6.74 -14.04 -26.38
N LEU A 50 -6.83 -13.02 -25.51
CA LEU A 50 -7.65 -11.83 -25.75
C LEU A 50 -7.23 -11.05 -26.99
N GLU A 51 -5.92 -10.82 -27.16
CA GLU A 51 -5.36 -10.13 -28.33
C GLU A 51 -5.73 -10.88 -29.61
N TYR A 52 -5.52 -12.21 -29.65
CA TYR A 52 -5.91 -13.03 -30.81
C TYR A 52 -7.42 -12.97 -31.10
N LEU A 53 -8.27 -13.10 -30.08
CA LEU A 53 -9.73 -13.07 -30.27
C LEU A 53 -10.21 -11.71 -30.77
N VAL A 54 -9.53 -10.62 -30.42
CA VAL A 54 -9.83 -9.28 -30.95
C VAL A 54 -9.31 -9.12 -32.38
N ASP A 55 -8.10 -9.59 -32.67
CA ASP A 55 -7.48 -9.51 -34.00
C ASP A 55 -8.31 -10.29 -35.05
N GLU A 56 -8.81 -11.46 -34.69
CA GLU A 56 -9.73 -12.26 -35.52
C GLU A 56 -11.17 -11.73 -35.53
N SER A 57 -11.42 -10.56 -34.93
CA SER A 57 -12.74 -9.92 -34.83
C SER A 57 -13.82 -10.80 -34.16
N ILE A 58 -13.40 -11.74 -33.31
CA ILE A 58 -14.28 -12.61 -32.52
C ILE A 58 -14.83 -11.84 -31.30
N LEU A 59 -14.00 -11.00 -30.68
CA LEU A 59 -14.37 -10.10 -29.60
C LEU A 59 -14.15 -8.64 -30.00
N PRO A 60 -14.92 -7.68 -29.44
CA PRO A 60 -14.72 -6.27 -29.73
C PRO A 60 -13.42 -5.73 -29.11
N SER A 61 -12.78 -4.79 -29.79
CA SER A 61 -11.50 -4.19 -29.36
C SER A 61 -11.57 -3.44 -28.02
N THR A 62 -12.77 -2.98 -27.62
CA THR A 62 -13.03 -2.33 -26.32
C THR A 62 -12.69 -3.23 -25.12
N VAL A 63 -12.61 -4.54 -25.33
CA VAL A 63 -12.21 -5.50 -24.30
C VAL A 63 -10.75 -5.34 -23.90
N LEU A 64 -9.85 -5.00 -24.83
CA LEU A 64 -8.44 -4.81 -24.51
C LEU A 64 -8.19 -3.56 -23.66
N GLU A 65 -9.01 -2.52 -23.83
CA GLU A 65 -8.93 -1.28 -23.05
C GLU A 65 -9.32 -1.49 -21.58
N THR A 66 -10.26 -2.40 -21.32
CA THR A 66 -10.75 -2.73 -19.97
C THR A 66 -9.91 -3.81 -19.29
N ALA A 67 -9.21 -4.64 -20.05
CA ALA A 67 -8.37 -5.74 -19.57
C ALA A 67 -7.00 -5.30 -19.01
N ILE A 68 -6.78 -4.02 -18.68
CA ILE A 68 -5.58 -3.54 -17.99
C ILE A 68 -5.63 -4.04 -16.54
N THR A 69 -5.37 -5.33 -16.35
CA THR A 69 -5.03 -5.89 -15.04
C THR A 69 -3.66 -5.34 -14.67
N VAL A 70 -3.61 -4.45 -13.68
CA VAL A 70 -2.35 -3.96 -13.13
C VAL A 70 -1.51 -5.19 -12.76
N PRO A 71 -0.30 -5.36 -13.34
CA PRO A 71 0.55 -6.50 -13.03
C PRO A 71 0.69 -6.65 -11.52
N THR A 72 0.49 -7.86 -11.01
CA THR A 72 0.57 -8.17 -9.57
C THR A 72 1.90 -7.73 -8.96
N ASP A 73 3.00 -7.74 -9.72
CA ASP A 73 4.28 -7.22 -9.23
C ASP A 73 4.26 -5.71 -8.96
N ILE A 74 3.47 -4.93 -9.70
CA ILE A 74 3.29 -3.49 -9.46
C ILE A 74 2.45 -3.28 -8.20
N THR A 75 1.40 -4.07 -7.99
CA THR A 75 0.58 -3.95 -6.77
C THR A 75 1.36 -4.34 -5.51
N PHE A 76 2.19 -5.38 -5.56
CA PHE A 76 3.09 -5.73 -4.46
C PHE A 76 4.14 -4.67 -4.19
N LYS A 77 4.73 -4.06 -5.24
CA LYS A 77 5.70 -2.96 -5.09
C LYS A 77 5.05 -1.73 -4.46
N LEU A 78 3.86 -1.33 -4.92
CA LEU A 78 3.10 -0.21 -4.36
C LEU A 78 2.79 -0.44 -2.88
N LYS A 79 2.31 -1.64 -2.53
CA LYS A 79 2.00 -1.99 -1.14
C LYS A 79 3.23 -1.97 -0.24
N ARG A 80 4.40 -2.40 -0.74
CA ARG A 80 5.67 -2.29 0.00
C ARG A 80 6.07 -0.84 0.23
N LEU A 81 5.96 0.00 -0.81
CA LEU A 81 6.29 1.42 -0.73
C LEU A 81 5.39 2.15 0.27
N GLU A 82 4.09 1.84 0.27
CA GLU A 82 3.11 2.38 1.20
C GLU A 82 3.42 2.01 2.66
N ILE A 83 3.81 0.75 2.91
CA ILE A 83 4.23 0.30 4.24
C ILE A 83 5.48 1.06 4.70
N GLU A 84 6.46 1.26 3.82
CA GLU A 84 7.70 1.98 4.16
C GLU A 84 7.41 3.44 4.53
N MET A 85 6.60 4.12 3.72
CA MET A 85 6.17 5.50 3.97
C MET A 85 5.42 5.62 5.30
N ASN A 86 4.51 4.68 5.60
CA ASN A 86 3.77 4.68 6.86
C ASN A 86 4.68 4.48 8.08
N LYS A 87 5.73 3.67 7.97
CA LYS A 87 6.74 3.53 9.04
C LYS A 87 7.49 4.83 9.26
N GLU A 88 7.92 5.49 8.18
CA GLU A 88 8.68 6.74 8.27
C GLU A 88 7.86 7.87 8.89
N ILE A 89 6.58 7.99 8.53
CA ILE A 89 5.66 8.96 9.14
C ILE A 89 5.54 8.70 10.64
N ARG A 90 5.31 7.44 11.03
CA ARG A 90 5.15 7.07 12.43
C ARG A 90 6.41 7.33 13.27
N LEU A 91 7.60 7.11 12.70
CA LEU A 91 8.86 7.44 13.35
C LEU A 91 9.02 8.95 13.55
N LYS A 92 8.73 9.76 12.53
CA LYS A 92 8.78 11.23 12.64
C LYS A 92 7.79 11.78 13.65
N GLU A 93 6.60 11.19 13.76
CA GLU A 93 5.62 11.56 14.79
C GLU A 93 6.14 11.27 16.19
N MET A 94 6.69 10.08 16.42
CA MET A 94 7.27 9.69 17.70
C MET A 94 8.46 10.57 18.10
N GLU A 95 9.33 10.93 17.15
CA GLU A 95 10.42 11.88 17.41
C GLU A 95 9.92 13.25 17.83
N ARG A 96 8.85 13.75 17.19
CA ARG A 96 8.23 15.03 17.55
C ARG A 96 7.61 15.00 18.94
N GLU A 97 6.94 13.91 19.30
CA GLU A 97 6.38 13.73 20.64
C GLU A 97 7.47 13.68 21.71
N MET A 98 8.52 12.88 21.50
CA MET A 98 9.65 12.83 22.42
C MET A 98 10.34 14.18 22.58
N LYS A 99 10.44 14.98 21.50
CA LYS A 99 11.05 16.31 21.56
C LYS A 99 10.19 17.26 22.39
N LYS A 100 8.87 17.27 22.18
CA LYS A 100 7.94 18.06 22.99
C LYS A 100 7.99 17.68 24.45
N GLU A 101 7.98 16.38 24.76
CA GLU A 101 8.04 15.90 26.15
C GLU A 101 9.34 16.32 26.84
N LYS A 102 10.47 16.29 26.12
CA LYS A 102 11.75 16.79 26.65
C LYS A 102 11.72 18.30 26.91
N GLU A 103 11.22 19.08 25.95
CA GLU A 103 11.10 20.54 26.10
C GLU A 103 10.18 20.90 27.28
N GLU A 104 9.04 20.21 27.43
CA GLU A 104 8.12 20.41 28.56
C GLU A 104 8.77 20.08 29.90
N ARG A 105 9.52 18.98 29.98
CA ARG A 105 10.27 18.61 31.19
C ARG A 105 11.34 19.65 31.52
N GLU A 106 12.07 20.15 30.53
CA GLU A 106 13.08 21.19 30.75
C GLU A 106 12.47 22.49 31.27
N ILE A 107 11.36 22.93 30.67
CA ILE A 107 10.61 24.11 31.13
C ILE A 107 10.11 23.90 32.57
N GLN A 108 9.60 22.72 32.89
CA GLN A 108 9.10 22.43 34.24
C GLN A 108 10.24 22.44 35.27
N MET A 109 11.40 21.85 34.96
CA MET A 109 12.58 21.89 35.82
C MET A 109 13.11 23.31 36.02
N GLN A 110 13.06 24.16 34.99
CA GLN A 110 13.46 25.58 35.12
C GLN A 110 12.51 26.34 36.05
N LYS A 111 11.19 26.19 35.86
CA LYS A 111 10.19 26.81 36.73
C LYS A 111 10.35 26.40 38.20
N GLU A 112 10.58 25.11 38.45
CA GLU A 112 10.78 24.62 39.83
C GLU A 112 12.05 25.20 40.47
N LYS A 113 13.13 25.39 39.69
CA LYS A 113 14.35 26.04 40.19
C LYS A 113 14.11 27.51 40.51
N GLU A 114 13.48 28.26 39.59
CA GLU A 114 13.16 29.67 39.79
C GLU A 114 12.24 29.88 41.00
N GLU A 115 11.25 29.01 41.19
CA GLU A 115 10.34 29.06 42.34
C GLU A 115 11.07 28.83 43.67
N ARG A 116 11.97 27.84 43.71
CA ARG A 116 12.82 27.59 44.89
C ARG A 116 13.75 28.76 45.20
N GLU A 117 14.36 29.37 44.18
CA GLU A 117 15.23 30.54 44.36
C GLU A 117 14.44 31.74 44.89
N MET A 118 13.26 32.01 44.34
CA MET A 118 12.37 33.06 44.84
C MET A 118 11.93 32.81 46.28
N GLN A 119 11.63 31.57 46.65
CA GLN A 119 11.25 31.22 48.01
C GLN A 119 12.40 31.43 48.99
N MET A 120 13.61 30.99 48.65
CA MET A 120 14.80 31.22 49.48
C MET A 120 15.10 32.71 49.65
N GLN A 121 14.94 33.51 48.59
CA GLN A 121 15.16 34.96 48.66
C GLN A 121 14.13 35.63 49.57
N ARG A 122 12.84 35.29 49.45
CA ARG A 122 11.78 35.80 50.35
C ARG A 122 12.01 35.42 51.80
N GLU A 123 12.43 34.18 52.07
CA GLU A 123 12.77 33.75 53.44
C GLU A 123 13.95 34.51 54.02
N LYS A 124 14.97 34.78 53.21
CA LYS A 124 16.14 35.56 53.62
C LYS A 124 15.74 37.00 53.95
N GLU A 125 14.96 37.63 53.08
CA GLU A 125 14.44 38.99 53.29
C GLU A 125 13.55 39.08 54.54
N ALA A 126 12.68 38.09 54.78
CA ALA A 126 11.85 38.02 55.97
C ALA A 126 12.69 37.90 57.26
N ARG A 127 13.70 37.02 57.28
CA ARG A 127 14.62 36.88 58.41
C ARG A 127 15.43 38.15 58.67
N GLU A 128 15.90 38.81 57.61
CA GLU A 128 16.62 40.09 57.73
C GLU A 128 15.72 41.21 58.26
N HIS A 129 14.44 41.22 57.90
CA HIS A 129 13.46 42.18 58.40
C HIS A 129 13.13 41.94 59.90
N GLU A 130 12.96 40.69 60.32
CA GLU A 130 12.76 40.34 61.74
C GLU A 130 13.94 40.74 62.63
N PHE A 131 15.18 40.62 62.13
CA PHE A 131 16.37 41.03 62.88
C PHE A 131 16.57 42.56 63.01
N ARG A 132 15.83 43.37 62.24
CA ARG A 132 15.93 44.85 62.26
C ARG A 132 14.88 45.54 63.13
N LEU A 133 13.89 44.81 63.65
CA LEU A 133 12.85 45.28 64.59
C LEU A 133 13.26 44.97 66.04
#